data_AF-A0A371P6S5-F1
#
_entry.id   AF-A0A371P6S5-F1
#
_cell.length_a   1.000
_cell.length_b   1.000
_cell.length_c   1.000
_cell.angle_alpha   90.00
_cell.angle_beta   90.00
_cell.angle_gamma   90.00
#
_symmetry.space_group_name_H-M   'P 1'
#
loop_
_entity.id
_entity.type
_entity.pdbx_description
1 polymer ?
#
loop_
_entity_poly.entity_id
_entity_poly.type
_entity_poly.pdbx_seq_one_letter_code
_entity_poly.pdbx_strand_id
1 'polypeptide(L)'
;MLPNLLIRNISFLKNFLKERAYYSSWKERVIYRLICLESCTVDELAYSFEDEFHPLLVKPLIFHLIAIGNFHTEVNQTVGSESMITINSLMNPLLIHENRVMSDVH
;
A
#
# COMPACT_ATOMS: atom_id res chain seq x y z
N MET A 1 -20.16 19.22 2.87
CA MET A 1 -20.24 18.11 1.89
C MET A 1 -18.84 17.62 1.60
N LEU A 2 -18.65 16.31 1.42
CA LEU A 2 -17.33 15.77 1.05
C LEU A 2 -17.05 16.06 -0.44
N PRO A 3 -15.82 16.42 -0.84
CA PRO A 3 -15.43 16.58 -2.24
C PRO A 3 -15.76 15.33 -3.08
N ASN A 4 -16.30 15.53 -4.30
CA ASN A 4 -16.71 14.44 -5.19
C ASN A 4 -15.58 13.44 -5.50
N LEU A 5 -14.33 13.94 -5.61
CA LEU A 5 -13.16 13.09 -5.85
C LEU A 5 -12.88 12.16 -4.67
N LEU A 6 -13.01 12.67 -3.44
CA LEU A 6 -12.86 11.84 -2.24
C LEU A 6 -13.97 10.79 -2.16
N ILE A 7 -15.21 11.16 -2.49
CA ILE A 7 -16.33 10.19 -2.55
C ILE A 7 -16.02 9.08 -3.55
N ARG A 8 -15.56 9.43 -4.78
CA ARG A 8 -15.14 8.46 -5.79
C ARG A 8 -14.05 7.52 -5.26
N ASN A 9 -12.98 8.07 -4.67
CA ASN A 9 -11.85 7.28 -4.16
C ASN A 9 -12.28 6.35 -3.02
N ILE A 10 -13.12 6.81 -2.10
CA ILE A 10 -13.71 5.98 -1.04
C ILE A 10 -14.56 4.86 -1.64
N SER A 11 -15.43 5.17 -2.60
CA SER A 11 -16.25 4.18 -3.29
C SER A 11 -15.41 3.13 -4.02
N PHE A 12 -14.28 3.52 -4.61
CA PHE A 12 -13.33 2.61 -5.24
C PHE A 12 -12.65 1.69 -4.20
N LEU A 13 -12.01 2.27 -3.18
CA LEU A 13 -11.23 1.55 -2.16
C LEU A 13 -12.11 0.63 -1.29
N LYS A 14 -13.38 1.00 -1.06
CA LYS A 14 -14.35 0.16 -0.34
C LYS A 14 -14.46 -1.26 -0.90
N ASN A 15 -14.27 -1.43 -2.21
CA ASN A 15 -14.35 -2.74 -2.88
C ASN A 15 -13.19 -3.68 -2.50
N PHE A 16 -12.15 -3.16 -1.83
CA PHE A 16 -10.95 -3.91 -1.44
C PHE A 16 -10.81 -4.10 0.07
N LEU A 17 -11.82 -3.71 0.87
CA LEU A 17 -11.78 -3.89 2.33
C LEU A 17 -11.82 -5.37 2.75
N LYS A 18 -12.48 -6.22 1.96
CA LYS A 18 -12.58 -7.65 2.26
C LYS A 18 -11.30 -8.37 1.87
N GLU A 19 -10.69 -9.07 2.81
CA GLU A 19 -9.53 -9.93 2.56
C GLU A 19 -9.86 -11.11 1.64
N ARG A 20 -8.89 -11.49 0.81
CA ARG A 20 -8.94 -12.71 0.00
C ARG A 20 -8.04 -13.77 0.63
N ALA A 21 -8.34 -15.04 0.38
CA ALA A 21 -7.65 -16.17 1.03
C ALA A 21 -6.11 -16.13 0.89
N TYR A 22 -5.59 -15.60 -0.22
CA TYR A 22 -4.16 -15.53 -0.51
C TYR A 22 -3.46 -14.27 0.04
N TYR A 23 -4.18 -13.33 0.66
CA TYR A 23 -3.56 -12.09 1.15
C TYR A 23 -2.60 -12.36 2.30
N SER A 24 -2.95 -13.24 3.23
CA SER A 24 -2.15 -13.53 4.43
C SER A 24 -0.74 -14.02 4.09
N SER A 25 -0.59 -14.82 3.03
CA SER A 25 0.72 -15.34 2.61
C SER A 25 1.57 -14.34 1.82
N TRP A 26 0.96 -13.30 1.22
CA TRP A 26 1.66 -12.35 0.36
C TRP A 26 1.86 -10.98 0.99
N LYS A 27 1.03 -10.61 1.97
CA LYS A 27 0.98 -9.28 2.58
C LYS A 27 2.35 -8.79 3.05
N GLU A 28 3.07 -9.59 3.82
CA GLU A 28 4.38 -9.20 4.34
C GLU A 28 5.41 -8.96 3.23
N ARG A 29 5.36 -9.78 2.17
CA ARG A 29 6.27 -9.67 1.03
C ARG A 29 6.00 -8.40 0.21
N VAL A 30 4.72 -8.08 -0.02
CA VAL A 30 4.30 -6.87 -0.72
C VAL A 30 4.67 -5.61 0.07
N ILE A 31 4.47 -5.63 1.40
CA ILE A 31 4.88 -4.54 2.29
C ILE A 31 6.41 -4.38 2.25
N TYR A 32 7.17 -5.46 2.40
CA TYR A 32 8.62 -5.42 2.39
C TYR A 32 9.19 -4.89 1.07
N ARG A 33 8.62 -5.31 -0.07
CA ARG A 33 9.03 -4.79 -1.37
C ARG A 33 8.83 -3.28 -1.49
N LEU A 34 7.71 -2.75 -0.99
CA LEU A 34 7.48 -1.30 -0.97
C LEU A 34 8.44 -0.58 -0.01
N ILE A 35 8.81 -1.19 1.12
CA ILE A 35 9.86 -0.64 2.00
C ILE A 35 11.16 -0.49 1.21
N CYS A 36 11.60 -1.52 0.48
CA CYS A 36 12.84 -1.48 -0.30
C CYS A 36 12.81 -0.48 -1.46
N LEU A 37 11.64 -0.27 -2.08
CA LEU A 37 11.46 0.68 -3.18
C LEU A 37 11.29 2.12 -2.68
N GLU A 38 11.00 2.32 -1.39
CA GLU A 38 10.64 3.58 -0.73
C GLU A 38 9.31 4.20 -1.22
N SER A 39 9.17 4.35 -2.53
CA SER A 39 7.97 4.82 -3.22
C SER A 39 7.92 4.28 -4.65
N CYS A 40 6.72 3.98 -5.15
CA CYS A 40 6.47 3.60 -6.54
C CYS A 40 4.98 3.72 -6.85
N THR A 41 4.58 3.49 -8.08
CA THR A 41 3.16 3.34 -8.46
C THR A 41 2.62 1.96 -8.05
N VAL A 42 1.28 1.84 -8.00
CA VAL A 42 0.62 0.54 -7.78
C VAL A 42 1.02 -0.48 -8.85
N ASP A 43 1.17 -0.03 -10.11
CA ASP A 43 1.58 -0.89 -11.21
C ASP A 43 3.02 -1.36 -11.07
N GLU A 44 3.97 -0.47 -10.82
CA GLU A 44 5.37 -0.84 -10.61
C GLU A 44 5.53 -1.84 -9.46
N LEU A 45 4.84 -1.63 -8.33
CA LEU A 45 4.87 -2.59 -7.23
C LEU A 45 4.31 -3.95 -7.66
N ALA A 46 3.19 -3.98 -8.39
CA ALA A 46 2.60 -5.23 -8.84
C ALA A 46 3.49 -5.99 -9.85
N TYR A 47 4.13 -5.26 -10.78
CA TYR A 47 5.04 -5.84 -11.77
C TYR A 47 6.35 -6.33 -11.16
N SER A 48 6.78 -5.78 -10.01
CA SER A 48 7.96 -6.29 -9.30
C SER A 48 7.83 -7.74 -8.78
N PHE A 49 6.65 -8.34 -8.90
CA PHE A 49 6.37 -9.74 -8.57
C PHE A 49 6.08 -10.61 -9.80
N GLU A 50 6.29 -10.13 -11.03
CA GLU A 50 5.87 -10.83 -12.26
C GLU A 50 6.50 -12.22 -12.44
N ASP A 51 7.70 -12.43 -11.90
CA ASP A 51 8.39 -13.73 -11.89
C ASP A 51 7.70 -14.78 -11.00
N GLU A 52 6.79 -14.36 -10.11
CA GLU A 52 6.14 -15.22 -9.12
C GLU A 52 4.61 -15.22 -9.23
N PHE A 53 4.02 -14.06 -9.49
CA PHE A 53 2.58 -13.84 -9.49
C PHE A 53 2.16 -12.94 -10.66
N HIS A 54 1.02 -13.23 -11.25
CA HIS A 54 0.45 -12.33 -12.24
C HIS A 54 0.06 -10.98 -11.59
N PRO A 55 0.48 -9.81 -12.14
CA PRO A 55 0.25 -8.50 -11.51
C PRO A 55 -1.22 -8.20 -11.16
N LEU A 56 -2.16 -8.66 -11.99
CA LEU A 56 -3.62 -8.55 -11.73
C LEU A 56 -4.09 -9.22 -10.43
N LEU A 57 -3.33 -10.17 -9.88
CA LEU A 57 -3.63 -10.80 -8.59
C LEU A 57 -3.07 -10.00 -7.41
N VAL A 58 -1.98 -9.26 -7.64
CA VAL A 58 -1.27 -8.45 -6.63
C VAL A 58 -1.94 -7.08 -6.44
N LYS A 59 -2.39 -6.43 -7.52
CA LYS A 59 -3.07 -5.12 -7.45
C LYS A 59 -4.22 -5.05 -6.43
N PRO A 60 -5.14 -6.05 -6.35
CA PRO A 60 -6.17 -6.07 -5.32
C PRO A 60 -5.63 -6.06 -3.88
N LEU A 61 -4.48 -6.72 -3.62
CA LEU A 61 -3.82 -6.70 -2.32
C LEU A 61 -3.21 -5.31 -2.05
N ILE A 62 -2.59 -4.68 -3.04
CA ILE A 62 -2.06 -3.32 -2.89
C ILE A 62 -3.19 -2.33 -2.57
N PHE A 63 -4.32 -2.37 -3.28
CA PHE A 63 -5.47 -1.52 -2.97
C PHE A 63 -6.10 -1.85 -1.61
N HIS A 64 -6.09 -3.12 -1.19
CA HIS A 64 -6.48 -3.49 0.16
C HIS A 64 -5.58 -2.83 1.21
N LEU A 65 -4.25 -2.85 1.01
CA LEU A 65 -3.27 -2.22 1.91
C LEU A 65 -3.41 -0.70 1.98
N ILE A 66 -3.80 -0.05 0.89
CA ILE A 66 -4.20 1.36 0.89
C ILE A 66 -5.50 1.54 1.70
N ALA A 67 -6.51 0.72 1.44
CA ALA A 67 -7.84 0.86 2.06
C ALA A 67 -7.81 0.67 3.59
N ILE A 68 -6.92 -0.18 4.11
CA ILE A 68 -6.73 -0.38 5.56
C ILE A 68 -5.67 0.53 6.18
N GLY A 69 -5.04 1.40 5.38
CA GLY A 69 -4.09 2.42 5.85
C GLY A 69 -2.64 1.99 5.99
N ASN A 70 -2.27 0.76 5.61
CA ASN A 70 -0.86 0.31 5.62
C ASN A 70 -0.02 1.05 4.57
N PHE A 71 -0.62 1.34 3.41
CA PHE A 71 -0.01 2.15 2.35
C PHE A 71 -0.68 3.52 2.31
N HIS A 72 0.12 4.54 2.03
CA HIS A 72 -0.33 5.92 1.84
C HIS A 72 -0.33 6.27 0.35
N THR A 73 -1.29 7.10 -0.08
CA THR A 73 -1.39 7.64 -1.44
C THR A 73 -2.13 8.97 -1.42
N GLU A 74 -1.90 9.84 -2.41
CA GLU A 74 -2.56 11.13 -2.52
C GLU A 74 -4.03 10.98 -2.94
N VAL A 75 -4.96 11.34 -2.05
CA VAL A 75 -6.40 11.19 -2.26
C VAL A 75 -7.04 12.42 -2.92
N ASN A 76 -6.32 13.53 -3.03
CA ASN A 76 -6.71 14.70 -3.82
C ASN A 76 -6.55 14.47 -5.32
N GLN A 77 -6.12 13.28 -5.73
CA GLN A 77 -6.07 12.81 -7.10
C GLN A 77 -6.87 11.52 -7.27
N THR A 78 -7.13 11.10 -8.50
CA THR A 78 -7.80 9.83 -8.77
C THR A 78 -6.92 8.67 -8.31
N VAL A 79 -7.40 7.88 -7.36
CA VAL A 79 -6.72 6.64 -6.94
C VAL A 79 -6.90 5.57 -8.02
N GLY A 80 -5.81 4.90 -8.41
CA GLY A 80 -5.74 3.87 -9.44
C GLY A 80 -4.33 3.28 -9.59
N SER A 81 -4.10 2.62 -10.74
CA SER A 81 -2.83 1.95 -11.11
C SER A 81 -1.59 2.85 -11.07
N GLU A 82 -1.72 4.08 -11.55
CA GLU A 82 -0.61 5.04 -11.62
C GLU A 82 -0.46 5.86 -10.33
N SER A 83 -1.23 5.54 -9.29
CA SER A 83 -1.13 6.27 -8.02
C SER A 83 0.18 5.91 -7.32
N MET A 84 0.97 6.93 -7.00
CA MET A 84 2.15 6.79 -6.15
C MET A 84 1.73 6.33 -4.76
N ILE A 85 2.46 5.34 -4.24
CA ILE A 85 2.26 4.74 -2.92
C ILE A 85 3.55 4.74 -2.12
N THR A 86 3.41 4.90 -0.81
CA THR A 86 4.48 4.76 0.17
C THR A 86 3.99 3.98 1.39
N ILE A 87 4.91 3.54 2.24
CA ILE A 87 4.55 2.94 3.53
C ILE A 87 4.00 4.01 4.46
N ASN A 88 2.88 3.69 5.13
CA ASN A 88 2.44 4.48 6.27
C ASN A 88 3.25 4.08 7.52
N SER A 89 4.25 4.88 7.86
CA SER A 89 5.14 4.65 9.00
C SER A 89 4.40 4.61 10.35
N LEU A 90 3.24 5.26 10.47
CA LEU A 90 2.42 5.24 11.68
C LEU A 90 1.74 3.89 11.92
N MET A 91 1.58 3.08 10.88
CA MET A 91 0.88 1.79 10.94
C MET A 91 1.81 0.58 10.76
N ASN A 92 3.12 0.78 10.58
CA ASN A 92 4.05 -0.31 10.34
C ASN A 92 5.04 -0.51 11.50
N PRO A 93 4.84 -1.53 12.36
CA PRO A 93 5.74 -1.86 13.47
C PRO A 93 7.20 -2.08 13.04
N LEU A 94 7.43 -2.57 11.81
CA LEU A 94 8.76 -2.83 11.29
C LEU A 94 9.59 -1.54 11.13
N LEU A 95 8.95 -0.40 10.87
CA LEU A 95 9.62 0.91 10.77
C LEU A 95 9.61 1.70 12.09
N ILE A 96 8.77 1.32 13.06
CA ILE A 96 8.75 1.94 14.39
C ILE A 96 10.05 1.61 15.17
N HIS A 97 10.71 0.48 14.85
CA HIS A 97 11.94 0.06 15.52
C HIS A 97 13.22 0.77 15.01
N GLU A 98 13.26 1.26 13.77
CA GLU A 98 14.43 1.99 13.25
C GLU A 98 14.57 3.39 13.89
N ASN A 99 13.45 4.04 14.22
CA ASN A 99 13.45 5.38 14.82
C ASN A 99 13.86 5.43 16.30
N ARG A 100 13.88 4.30 17.02
CA ARG A 100 14.33 4.26 18.42
C ARG A 100 15.84 4.12 18.57
N VAL A 101 16.52 3.50 17.60
CA VAL A 101 17.98 3.26 17.71
C VAL A 101 18.77 4.55 17.46
N MET A 102 18.24 5.48 16.65
CA MET A 102 18.91 6.76 16.38
C MET A 102 18.70 7.83 17.46
N SER A 103 17.73 7.66 18.37
CA SER A 103 17.50 8.60 19.48
C SER A 103 18.35 8.32 20.73
N ASP A 104 19.02 7.17 20.80
CA ASP A 104 19.86 6.77 21.93
C ASP A 104 21.36 7.12 21.72
N VAL A 105 21.67 7.90 20.68
CA VAL A 105 23.01 8.43 20.39
C VAL A 105 22.99 9.95 20.40
N HIS A 106 22.56 10.55 21.52
CA HIS A 106 22.93 11.90 21.93
C HIS A 106 22.82 12.09 23.44
#